data_AF-A0A9D2QM52-F1
#
_entry.id   AF-A0A9D2QM52-F1
#
_cell.length_a   1.000
_cell.length_b   1.000
_cell.length_c   1.000
_cell.angle_alpha   90.00
_cell.angle_beta   90.00
_cell.angle_gamma   90.00
#
_symmetry.space_group_name_H-M   'P 1'
#
loop_
_entity.id
_entity.type
_entity.pdbx_description
1 polymer ?
#
loop_
_entity_poly.entity_id
_entity_poly.type
_entity_poly.pdbx_seq_one_letter_code
_entity_poly.pdbx_strand_id
1 'polypeptide(L)'
;MKLWSLLLYLQGCVFLTAKGLKFSYKIKGGEMFVSRKSKSITQATVFIAFRKAMELGGTVNGPKQLGTFGASYLYPVFVRIGIVVG
;
A
#
# COMPACT_ATOMS: atom_id res chain seq x y z
N MET A 1 1.10 7.55 -13.87
CA MET A 1 2.43 6.89 -13.85
C MET A 1 3.18 7.04 -12.53
N LYS A 2 3.12 8.18 -11.82
CA LYS A 2 3.97 8.47 -10.64
C LYS A 2 3.89 7.45 -9.48
N LEU A 3 2.69 6.93 -9.15
CA LEU A 3 2.53 6.03 -7.99
C LEU A 3 3.35 4.74 -8.10
N TRP A 4 3.20 3.99 -9.20
CA TRP A 4 3.86 2.69 -9.34
C TRP A 4 5.39 2.82 -9.35
N SER A 5 5.92 3.84 -10.02
CA SER A 5 7.35 4.16 -10.02
C SER A 5 7.86 4.48 -8.61
N LEU A 6 7.09 5.21 -7.80
CA LEU A 6 7.45 5.48 -6.41
C LEU A 6 7.44 4.20 -5.56
N LEU A 7 6.48 3.30 -5.78
CA LEU A 7 6.45 1.99 -5.11
C LEU A 7 7.64 1.11 -5.52
N LEU A 8 8.06 1.15 -6.79
CA LEU A 8 9.28 0.49 -7.25
C LEU A 8 10.52 1.04 -6.54
N TYR A 9 10.60 2.35 -6.32
CA TYR A 9 11.70 2.98 -5.59
C TYR A 9 11.72 2.60 -4.10
N LEU A 10 10.56 2.47 -3.47
CA LEU A 10 10.44 2.17 -2.04
C LEU A 10 10.49 0.68 -1.69
N GLN A 11 10.64 -0.20 -2.67
CA GLN A 11 10.76 -1.63 -2.40
C GLN A 11 11.96 -1.93 -1.48
N GLY A 12 11.85 -2.96 -0.65
CA GLY A 12 12.87 -3.28 0.35
C GLY A 12 12.88 -2.39 1.60
N CYS A 13 12.25 -1.22 1.58
CA CYS A 13 12.06 -0.42 2.79
C CYS A 13 11.23 -1.18 3.83
N VAL A 14 11.49 -0.90 5.10
CA VAL A 14 10.69 -1.42 6.22
C VAL A 14 9.50 -0.49 6.47
N PHE A 15 8.33 -1.11 6.61
CA PHE A 15 7.07 -0.49 6.97
C PHE A 15 6.48 -1.20 8.19
N LEU A 16 5.58 -0.51 8.90
CA LEU A 16 4.85 -1.06 10.04
C LEU A 16 3.38 -1.17 9.68
N THR A 17 2.80 -2.35 9.90
CA THR A 17 1.33 -2.47 9.91
C THR A 17 0.74 -1.61 11.04
N ALA A 18 -0.58 -1.39 11.00
CA ALA A 18 -1.30 -0.71 12.10
C ALA A 18 -1.10 -1.38 13.49
N LYS A 19 -0.70 -2.66 13.53
CA LYS A 19 -0.37 -3.39 14.77
C LYS A 19 1.12 -3.36 15.13
N GLY A 20 1.93 -2.51 14.50
CA GLY A 20 3.37 -2.41 14.77
C GLY A 20 4.24 -3.54 14.18
N LEU A 21 3.67 -4.45 13.39
CA LEU A 21 4.45 -5.53 12.77
C LEU A 21 5.25 -5.03 11.57
N LYS A 22 6.57 -5.27 11.58
CA LYS A 22 7.49 -4.97 10.47
C LYS A 22 7.20 -5.83 9.25
N PHE A 23 7.20 -5.20 8.08
CA PHE A 23 7.20 -5.87 6.78
C PHE A 23 7.97 -5.04 5.74
N SER A 24 8.29 -5.68 4.62
CA SER A 24 8.79 -5.04 3.41
C SER A 24 8.07 -5.66 2.21
N TYR A 25 8.30 -5.10 1.02
CA TYR A 25 7.77 -5.69 -0.21
C TYR A 25 8.80 -5.62 -1.34
N LYS A 26 8.60 -6.46 -2.36
CA LYS A 26 9.27 -6.42 -3.65
C LYS A 26 8.24 -6.38 -4.76
N ILE A 27 8.55 -5.75 -5.88
CA ILE A 27 7.67 -5.73 -7.06
C ILE A 27 8.31 -6.59 -8.16
N LYS A 28 7.49 -7.46 -8.78
CA LYS A 28 7.88 -8.22 -9.97
C LYS A 28 6.75 -8.08 -10.99
N GLY A 29 7.07 -7.54 -12.16
CA GLY A 29 6.05 -7.20 -13.16
C GLY A 29 4.98 -6.26 -12.59
N GLY A 30 3.70 -6.65 -12.75
CA GLY A 30 2.53 -5.91 -12.26
C GLY A 30 2.08 -6.31 -10.85
N GLU A 31 2.94 -6.90 -10.02
CA GLU A 31 2.54 -7.45 -8.73
C GLU A 31 3.49 -7.08 -7.60
N MET A 32 2.92 -6.79 -6.43
CA MET A 32 3.61 -6.49 -5.19
C MET A 32 3.58 -7.70 -4.25
N PHE A 33 4.75 -8.19 -3.86
CA PHE A 33 4.94 -9.32 -2.96
C PHE A 33 5.37 -8.79 -1.59
N VAL A 34 4.51 -8.95 -0.59
CA VAL A 34 4.75 -8.49 0.78
C VAL A 34 5.35 -9.61 1.61
N SER A 35 6.41 -9.34 2.38
CA SER A 35 7.15 -10.37 3.14
C SER A 35 6.32 -11.15 4.16
N ARG A 36 5.20 -10.58 4.61
CA ARG A 36 4.25 -11.19 5.55
C ARG A 36 3.01 -11.82 4.89
N LYS A 37 3.01 -11.99 3.57
CA LYS A 37 1.82 -12.41 2.82
C LYS A 37 2.20 -13.37 1.70
N SER A 38 1.51 -14.51 1.61
CA SER A 38 1.75 -15.52 0.57
C SER A 38 1.25 -15.06 -0.82
N LYS A 39 0.08 -14.42 -0.88
CA LYS A 39 -0.48 -13.89 -2.14
C LYS A 39 0.00 -12.46 -2.40
N SER A 40 0.37 -12.19 -3.64
CA SER A 40 0.69 -10.88 -4.17
C SER A 40 -0.52 -9.94 -4.16
N ILE A 41 -0.24 -8.64 -4.29
CA ILE A 41 -1.22 -7.58 -4.55
C ILE A 41 -0.98 -7.11 -5.97
N THR A 42 -1.97 -7.24 -6.84
CA THR A 42 -1.84 -6.80 -8.24
C THR A 42 -1.80 -5.27 -8.32
N GLN A 43 -1.14 -4.75 -9.35
CA GLN A 43 -1.06 -3.32 -9.64
C GLN A 43 -2.46 -2.70 -9.74
N ALA A 44 -3.41 -3.39 -10.37
CA ALA A 44 -4.80 -2.96 -10.41
C ALA A 44 -5.41 -2.79 -9.02
N THR A 45 -5.18 -3.75 -8.11
CA THR A 45 -5.64 -3.67 -6.71
C THR A 45 -5.02 -2.47 -5.98
N VAL A 46 -3.73 -2.21 -6.20
CA VAL A 46 -3.06 -1.02 -5.63
C VAL A 46 -3.70 0.27 -6.14
N PHE A 47 -4.02 0.37 -7.43
CA PHE A 47 -4.67 1.55 -7.98
C PHE A 47 -6.12 1.73 -7.51
N ILE A 48 -6.86 0.64 -7.27
CA ILE A 48 -8.19 0.72 -6.64
C ILE A 48 -8.08 1.30 -5.22
N ALA A 49 -7.12 0.80 -4.42
CA ALA A 49 -6.88 1.32 -3.08
C ALA A 49 -6.48 2.81 -3.11
N PHE A 50 -5.63 3.19 -4.07
CA PHE A 50 -5.21 4.56 -4.26
C PHE A 50 -6.38 5.47 -4.61
N ARG A 51 -7.20 5.10 -5.60
CA ARG A 51 -8.40 5.86 -5.97
C ARG A 51 -9.33 6.03 -4.77
N LYS A 52 -9.50 4.97 -3.98
CA LYS A 52 -10.33 5.05 -2.78
C LYS A 52 -9.78 6.04 -1.75
N ALA A 53 -8.47 6.08 -1.54
CA ALA A 53 -7.85 7.07 -0.66
C ALA A 53 -8.06 8.50 -1.18
N MET A 54 -7.92 8.71 -2.49
CA MET A 54 -8.15 10.01 -3.13
C MET A 54 -9.61 10.46 -3.04
N GLU A 55 -10.58 9.56 -3.24
CA GLU A 55 -12.01 9.83 -3.07
C GLU A 55 -12.35 10.26 -1.64
N LEU A 56 -11.64 9.72 -0.65
CA LEU A 56 -11.79 10.08 0.76
C LEU A 56 -10.98 11.34 1.14
N GLY A 57 -10.38 12.04 0.16
CA GLY A 57 -9.56 13.22 0.40
C GLY A 57 -8.29 12.95 1.20
N GLY A 58 -7.81 11.70 1.21
CA GLY A 58 -6.68 11.27 2.05
C GLY A 58 -7.05 11.01 3.51
N THR A 59 -8.28 11.30 3.94
CA THR A 59 -8.78 11.06 5.30
C THR A 59 -9.20 9.60 5.45
N VAL A 60 -8.22 8.73 5.65
CA VAL A 60 -8.41 7.28 5.82
C VAL A 60 -8.00 6.93 7.25
N ASN A 61 -8.96 6.60 8.10
CA ASN A 61 -8.75 6.24 9.52
C ASN A 61 -8.10 4.87 9.71
N GLY A 62 -8.05 4.06 8.65
CA GLY A 62 -7.40 2.76 8.71
C GLY A 62 -7.53 1.93 7.45
N PRO A 63 -6.78 0.82 7.36
CA PRO A 63 -6.70 0.01 6.14
C PRO A 63 -8.05 -0.52 5.64
N LYS A 64 -9.01 -0.77 6.54
CA LYS A 64 -10.33 -1.29 6.14
C LYS A 64 -11.07 -0.36 5.16
N GLN A 65 -10.89 0.96 5.28
CA GLN A 65 -11.56 1.93 4.41
C GLN A 65 -11.03 1.93 2.97
N LEU A 66 -9.82 1.39 2.73
CA LEU A 66 -9.28 1.22 1.37
C LEU A 66 -9.97 0.07 0.61
N GLY A 67 -10.74 -0.79 1.28
CA GLY A 67 -11.64 -1.76 0.65
C GLY A 67 -10.99 -2.82 -0.25
N THR A 68 -9.68 -3.03 -0.16
CA THR A 68 -8.93 -3.90 -1.08
C THR A 68 -8.18 -5.02 -0.37
N PHE A 69 -7.94 -6.11 -1.10
CA PHE A 69 -7.05 -7.16 -0.65
C PHE A 69 -5.64 -6.62 -0.42
N GLY A 70 -5.10 -6.82 0.79
CA GLY A 70 -3.78 -6.31 1.15
C GLY A 70 -3.77 -4.85 1.61
N ALA A 71 -4.94 -4.23 1.82
CA ALA A 71 -5.04 -2.87 2.37
C ALA A 71 -4.27 -2.66 3.68
N SER A 72 -4.17 -3.69 4.53
CA SER A 72 -3.35 -3.66 5.76
C SER A 72 -1.87 -3.37 5.54
N TYR A 73 -1.37 -3.60 4.33
CA TYR A 73 0.00 -3.33 3.91
C TYR A 73 0.10 -2.09 3.01
N LEU A 74 -0.90 -1.81 2.19
CA LEU A 74 -0.93 -0.59 1.37
C LEU A 74 -1.12 0.68 2.20
N TYR A 75 -1.96 0.62 3.24
CA TYR A 75 -2.24 1.76 4.11
C TYR A 75 -0.96 2.45 4.66
N PRO A 76 -0.06 1.75 5.39
CA PRO A 76 1.14 2.39 5.90
C PRO A 76 2.11 2.86 4.80
N VAL A 77 2.05 2.27 3.60
CA VAL A 77 2.82 2.76 2.45
C VAL A 77 2.24 4.09 1.96
N PHE A 78 0.90 4.20 1.85
CA PHE A 78 0.21 5.42 1.46
C PHE A 78 0.38 6.56 2.46
N VAL A 79 0.40 6.25 3.76
CA VAL A 79 0.77 7.21 4.80
C VAL A 79 2.19 7.74 4.56
N ARG A 80 3.17 6.85 4.32
CA ARG A 80 4.57 7.25 4.10
C ARG A 80 4.78 8.14 2.88
N ILE A 81 3.98 7.97 1.83
CA ILE A 81 4.08 8.77 0.60
C ILE A 81 3.10 9.94 0.56
N GLY A 82 2.45 10.26 1.68
CA GLY A 82 1.59 11.44 1.82
C GLY A 82 0.25 11.36 1.09
N ILE A 83 -0.21 10.16 0.73
CA ILE A 83 -1.54 9.96 0.11
C ILE A 83 -2.62 9.89 1.18
N VAL A 84 -2.30 9.27 2.32
CA VAL A 84 -3.18 9.22 3.49
C VAL A 84 -2.60 10.14 4.55
N VAL A 85 -3.44 11.01 5.10
CA VAL A 85 -3.12 11.81 6.27
C VAL A 85 -3.53 10.98 7.47
N GLY A 86 -2.53 10.54 8.24
CA GLY A 86 -2.71 9.71 9.43
C GLY A 86 -3.19 10.50 10.63
#